data_AF-A0A2V7A7L7-F1
#
_entry.id   AF-A0A2V7A7L7-F1
#
_cell.length_a   1.000
_cell.length_b   1.000
_cell.length_c   1.000
_cell.angle_alpha   90.00
_cell.angle_beta   90.00
_cell.angle_gamma   90.00
#
_symmetry.space_group_name_H-M   'P 1'
#
loop_
_entity.id
_entity.type
_entity.pdbx_description
1 polymer ?
#
loop_
_entity_poly.entity_id
_entity_poly.type
_entity_poly.pdbx_seq_one_letter_code
_entity_poly.pdbx_strand_id
1 'polypeptide(L)'
;MSDACACTLCARTFSLLGRRRFAGPRDARAHPLETLLVRGRDGGRRTSSQISRPWHGSWSILGAHPRGGGRMSVWRSWFPGFVVAIVLMTMVAADASHLKENARKHRVVYQLDDAGLDKAKFVLGNIRNHVAGVGGWQNVESLELVVFGPALKSFVQGSMDPALKQTLETLQGQGMTFGACGNTMKNFSITTEQLPAKSLVLPQGGVVRIMELQELGYIYLRP
;
A
#
# COMPACT_ATOMS: atom_id res chain seq x y z
N MET A 1 77.86 15.40 14.04
CA MET A 1 77.47 15.18 15.45
C MET A 1 75.95 15.29 15.54
N SER A 2 75.11 14.25 15.69
CA SER A 2 75.33 12.80 15.59
C SER A 2 73.96 12.10 15.41
N ASP A 3 73.78 10.96 14.71
CA ASP A 3 74.56 10.28 13.66
C ASP A 3 73.60 9.32 12.88
N ALA A 4 74.09 8.49 11.94
CA ALA A 4 73.28 7.74 10.97
C ALA A 4 72.98 6.26 11.34
N CYS A 5 71.84 5.72 10.85
CA CYS A 5 71.63 4.29 10.58
C CYS A 5 70.44 4.15 9.60
N ALA A 6 70.62 3.98 8.29
CA ALA A 6 71.16 2.81 7.58
C ALA A 6 70.34 1.52 7.81
N CYS A 7 69.52 1.16 6.82
CA CYS A 7 69.28 -0.24 6.45
C CYS A 7 68.96 -0.31 4.95
N THR A 8 69.68 -1.17 4.22
CA THR A 8 69.84 -1.10 2.77
C THR A 8 69.74 -2.50 2.16
N LEU A 9 69.08 -2.59 0.99
CA LEU A 9 69.05 -3.74 0.07
C LEU A 9 68.59 -5.11 0.62
N CYS A 10 67.57 -5.65 -0.06
CA CYS A 10 67.74 -6.97 -0.68
C CYS A 10 67.11 -6.95 -2.08
N ALA A 11 67.70 -7.66 -3.03
CA ALA A 11 67.47 -7.45 -4.46
C ALA A 11 67.04 -8.71 -5.21
N ARG A 12 66.17 -8.50 -6.21
CA ARG A 12 66.10 -9.19 -7.52
C ARG A 12 66.38 -10.71 -7.63
N THR A 13 65.32 -11.44 -7.96
CA THR A 13 65.23 -12.48 -9.01
C THR A 13 63.79 -12.37 -9.55
N PHE A 14 63.43 -11.98 -10.77
CA PHE A 14 63.89 -12.21 -12.15
C PHE A 14 63.75 -13.67 -12.66
N SER A 15 63.03 -13.80 -13.78
CA SER A 15 62.71 -15.00 -14.59
C SER A 15 61.45 -15.80 -14.20
N LEU A 16 60.66 -16.34 -15.15
CA LEU A 16 60.44 -16.10 -16.59
C LEU A 16 59.15 -16.87 -17.01
N LEU A 17 58.72 -16.75 -18.28
CA LEU A 17 57.60 -17.46 -18.92
C LEU A 17 56.18 -17.05 -18.47
N GLY A 18 55.20 -16.84 -19.37
CA GLY A 18 55.29 -16.88 -20.83
C GLY A 18 54.10 -16.20 -21.52
N ARG A 19 54.38 -15.48 -22.61
CA ARG A 19 53.36 -14.90 -23.49
C ARG A 19 52.63 -16.00 -24.25
N ARG A 20 51.31 -15.92 -24.38
CA ARG A 20 50.60 -16.35 -25.60
C ARG A 20 49.57 -15.31 -26.01
N ARG A 21 49.90 -14.55 -27.07
CA ARG A 21 48.89 -13.93 -27.94
C ARG A 21 48.31 -15.04 -28.80
N PHE A 22 47.00 -15.05 -29.02
CA PHE A 22 46.41 -15.68 -30.20
C PHE A 22 45.50 -14.66 -30.86
N ALA A 23 45.83 -14.29 -32.10
CA ALA A 23 44.89 -13.67 -33.02
C ALA A 23 44.03 -14.78 -33.65
N GLY A 24 42.84 -14.43 -34.16
CA GLY A 24 42.03 -15.35 -34.98
C GLY A 24 42.68 -15.67 -36.34
N PRO A 25 41.93 -16.29 -37.28
CA PRO A 25 40.86 -15.50 -37.89
C PRO A 25 39.62 -16.26 -38.43
N ARG A 26 38.63 -15.44 -38.82
CA ARG A 26 37.77 -15.54 -40.03
C ARG A 26 36.48 -16.39 -40.09
N ASP A 27 35.57 -15.76 -40.84
CA ASP A 27 34.51 -16.26 -41.72
C ASP A 27 33.12 -16.67 -41.18
N ALA A 28 32.27 -15.66 -41.20
CA ALA A 28 31.05 -15.61 -42.03
C ALA A 28 29.97 -16.69 -41.90
N ARG A 29 28.79 -16.24 -41.43
CA ARG A 29 27.55 -16.43 -42.19
C ARG A 29 26.53 -15.33 -41.85
N ALA A 30 26.10 -14.60 -42.87
CA ALA A 30 24.93 -13.74 -42.79
C ALA A 30 23.66 -14.57 -43.01
N HIS A 31 22.62 -14.29 -42.24
CA HIS A 31 21.26 -14.76 -42.50
C HIS A 31 20.33 -13.55 -42.64
N PRO A 32 19.86 -13.21 -43.85
CA PRO A 32 18.73 -12.33 -44.07
C PRO A 32 17.41 -13.13 -44.08
N LEU A 33 16.28 -12.41 -44.21
CA LEU A 33 14.88 -12.88 -44.22
C LEU A 33 14.33 -13.15 -42.79
N GLU A 34 13.14 -12.69 -42.38
CA GLU A 34 12.05 -12.02 -43.12
C GLU A 34 11.53 -10.73 -42.45
N THR A 35 11.08 -9.80 -43.29
CA THR A 35 10.27 -8.64 -42.95
C THR A 35 8.84 -9.05 -42.59
N LEU A 36 8.50 -9.13 -41.30
CA LEU A 36 7.10 -9.28 -40.88
C LEU A 36 6.36 -7.94 -40.97
N LEU A 37 5.99 -7.56 -42.19
CA LEU A 37 5.12 -6.40 -42.47
C LEU A 37 3.72 -6.65 -41.90
N VAL A 38 3.45 -6.14 -40.70
CA VAL A 38 2.11 -6.14 -40.11
C VAL A 38 1.20 -5.27 -40.97
N ARG A 39 0.32 -5.95 -41.69
CA ARG A 39 -0.63 -5.37 -42.63
C ARG A 39 -1.69 -4.55 -41.91
N GLY A 40 -1.50 -3.23 -41.83
CA GLY A 40 -2.55 -2.30 -41.44
C GLY A 40 -3.76 -2.44 -42.36
N ARG A 41 -4.96 -2.51 -41.78
CA ARG A 41 -6.23 -2.39 -42.49
C ARG A 41 -7.14 -1.44 -41.72
N ASP A 42 -7.61 -0.43 -42.42
CA ASP A 42 -8.48 0.64 -41.92
C ASP A 42 -9.87 0.18 -41.49
N GLY A 43 -10.57 1.12 -40.83
CA GLY A 43 -11.97 1.37 -41.16
C GLY A 43 -13.00 0.65 -40.29
N GLY A 44 -13.25 1.18 -39.09
CA GLY A 44 -14.21 0.62 -38.13
C GLY A 44 -15.05 1.64 -37.36
N ARG A 45 -15.34 2.82 -37.94
CA ARG A 45 -16.20 3.83 -37.30
C ARG A 45 -17.62 3.26 -37.17
N ARG A 46 -18.04 2.86 -35.97
CA ARG A 46 -19.42 2.43 -35.69
C ARG A 46 -19.98 3.21 -34.50
N THR A 47 -21.19 3.72 -34.68
CA THR A 47 -21.81 4.75 -33.85
C THR A 47 -22.66 4.15 -32.71
N SER A 48 -22.95 5.00 -31.71
CA SER A 48 -24.22 5.07 -30.98
C SER A 48 -24.98 3.77 -30.66
N SER A 49 -25.13 3.45 -29.38
CA SER A 49 -26.42 3.57 -28.70
C SER A 49 -26.32 3.24 -27.21
N GLN A 50 -27.08 3.98 -26.39
CA GLN A 50 -27.26 3.68 -24.98
C GLN A 50 -28.13 2.42 -24.84
N ILE A 51 -27.80 1.50 -23.93
CA ILE A 51 -28.81 0.68 -23.24
C ILE A 51 -28.44 0.59 -21.75
N SER A 52 -28.99 1.53 -20.98
CA SER A 52 -29.15 1.40 -19.53
C SER A 52 -30.07 0.22 -19.22
N ARG A 53 -29.70 -0.65 -18.27
CA ARG A 53 -30.54 -1.73 -17.75
C ARG A 53 -30.97 -1.46 -16.30
N PRO A 54 -32.18 -0.96 -16.04
CA PRO A 54 -32.78 -1.00 -14.71
C PRO A 54 -33.26 -2.41 -14.41
N TRP A 55 -32.99 -2.91 -13.20
CA TRP A 55 -33.62 -4.12 -12.69
C TRP A 55 -35.09 -3.84 -12.34
N HIS A 56 -36.03 -4.38 -13.11
CA HIS A 56 -37.44 -4.42 -12.74
C HIS A 56 -37.85 -5.86 -12.39
N GLY A 57 -37.94 -6.14 -11.09
CA GLY A 57 -38.58 -7.34 -10.58
C GLY A 57 -40.10 -7.21 -10.70
N SER A 58 -40.70 -7.99 -11.59
CA SER A 58 -42.16 -8.05 -11.77
C SER A 58 -42.81 -8.77 -10.59
N TRP A 59 -43.74 -8.11 -9.90
CA TRP A 59 -44.59 -8.75 -8.89
C TRP A 59 -45.89 -9.23 -9.54
N SER A 60 -46.02 -10.55 -9.69
CA SER A 60 -47.22 -11.20 -10.22
C SER A 60 -48.38 -11.11 -9.23
N ILE A 61 -49.27 -10.14 -9.43
CA ILE A 61 -50.58 -10.09 -8.76
C ILE A 61 -51.55 -11.07 -9.39
N LEU A 62 -51.71 -12.24 -8.77
CA LEU A 62 -52.85 -13.14 -9.01
C LEU A 62 -53.91 -12.87 -7.94
N GLY A 63 -55.10 -12.45 -8.37
CA GLY A 63 -56.19 -12.09 -7.46
C GLY A 63 -57.07 -13.26 -7.04
N ALA A 64 -57.86 -13.06 -6.00
CA ALA A 64 -59.09 -13.81 -5.74
C ALA A 64 -60.06 -12.95 -4.94
N HIS A 65 -61.26 -12.74 -5.47
CA HIS A 65 -62.35 -12.06 -4.80
C HIS A 65 -63.41 -13.12 -4.44
N PRO A 66 -63.86 -13.20 -3.17
CA PRO A 66 -65.18 -13.75 -2.87
C PRO A 66 -66.13 -12.65 -2.39
N ARG A 67 -67.40 -12.75 -2.81
CA ARG A 67 -68.53 -12.03 -2.23
C ARG A 67 -69.36 -13.01 -1.38
N GLY A 68 -70.08 -12.46 -0.40
CA GLY A 68 -71.01 -13.19 0.46
C GLY A 68 -70.40 -13.50 1.82
N GLY A 69 -71.10 -13.31 2.95
CA GLY A 69 -72.53 -13.01 3.08
C GLY A 69 -73.15 -13.86 4.18
N GLY A 70 -72.55 -13.86 5.38
CA GLY A 70 -72.95 -14.70 6.50
C GLY A 70 -73.02 -13.89 7.79
N ARG A 71 -74.24 -13.66 8.28
CA ARG A 71 -74.54 -12.93 9.51
C ARG A 71 -74.70 -13.93 10.66
N MET A 72 -73.69 -14.10 11.53
CA MET A 72 -73.89 -14.78 12.82
C MET A 72 -73.08 -14.18 13.98
N SER A 73 -73.81 -13.94 15.06
CA SER A 73 -73.43 -13.99 16.48
C SER A 73 -72.08 -13.43 16.94
N VAL A 74 -72.18 -12.33 17.70
CA VAL A 74 -71.23 -11.94 18.75
C VAL A 74 -70.92 -13.15 19.64
N TRP A 75 -69.67 -13.63 19.62
CA TRP A 75 -69.16 -14.52 20.65
C TRP A 75 -68.15 -13.78 21.52
N ARG A 76 -68.40 -13.80 22.83
CA ARG A 76 -67.49 -13.25 23.85
C ARG A 76 -66.21 -14.08 23.83
N SER A 77 -65.05 -13.46 23.56
CA SER A 77 -64.06 -13.25 24.62
C SER A 77 -62.73 -12.63 24.15
N TRP A 78 -62.28 -11.62 24.92
CA TRP A 78 -60.89 -11.39 25.35
C TRP A 78 -59.83 -11.18 24.25
N PHE A 79 -59.47 -9.91 23.98
CA PHE A 79 -58.06 -9.45 23.75
C PHE A 79 -57.94 -7.91 23.61
N PRO A 80 -58.19 -7.10 24.67
CA PRO A 80 -57.83 -5.68 24.67
C PRO A 80 -56.38 -5.49 25.19
N GLY A 81 -55.38 -5.92 24.42
CA GLY A 81 -53.98 -5.92 24.87
C GLY A 81 -52.90 -5.60 23.82
N PHE A 82 -53.26 -5.51 22.53
CA PHE A 82 -52.28 -5.51 21.43
C PHE A 82 -52.06 -4.15 20.74
N VAL A 83 -52.34 -3.04 21.42
CA VAL A 83 -52.18 -1.67 20.87
C VAL A 83 -51.07 -0.86 21.58
N VAL A 84 -50.57 -1.31 22.73
CA VAL A 84 -49.53 -0.59 23.50
C VAL A 84 -48.09 -1.00 23.12
N ALA A 85 -47.90 -2.14 22.45
CA ALA A 85 -46.59 -2.74 22.20
C ALA A 85 -45.79 -2.17 20.99
N ILE A 86 -46.23 -1.06 20.38
CA ILE A 86 -45.58 -0.46 19.18
C ILE A 86 -44.80 0.84 19.52
N VAL A 87 -44.86 1.32 20.77
CA VAL A 87 -44.20 2.59 21.20
C VAL A 87 -42.78 2.37 21.76
N LEU A 88 -42.30 1.13 21.86
CA LEU A 88 -40.93 0.79 22.31
C LEU A 88 -39.94 0.50 21.16
N MET A 89 -40.25 0.98 19.95
CA MET A 89 -39.33 1.02 18.81
C MET A 89 -38.59 2.39 18.73
N THR A 90 -38.25 2.98 19.87
CA THR A 90 -37.60 4.29 19.93
C THR A 90 -36.09 4.18 19.67
N MET A 91 -35.70 4.54 18.45
CA MET A 91 -34.38 5.12 18.13
C MET A 91 -33.15 4.42 18.74
N VAL A 92 -32.72 3.31 18.12
CA VAL A 92 -31.27 3.10 17.99
C VAL A 92 -30.80 4.09 16.93
N ALA A 93 -30.52 5.32 17.37
CA ALA A 93 -29.73 6.24 16.57
C ALA A 93 -28.36 5.59 16.38
N ALA A 94 -28.03 5.23 15.14
CA ALA A 94 -26.69 4.80 14.77
C ALA A 94 -25.76 6.02 14.74
N ASP A 95 -25.50 6.56 15.94
CA ASP A 95 -24.51 7.61 16.12
C ASP A 95 -23.13 7.02 15.79
N ALA A 96 -22.39 7.71 14.92
CA ALA A 96 -21.09 7.24 14.43
C ALA A 96 -20.06 7.39 15.56
N SER A 97 -20.00 6.37 16.41
CA SER A 97 -19.32 6.40 17.71
C SER A 97 -17.79 6.31 17.60
N HIS A 98 -17.17 7.36 17.05
CA HIS A 98 -15.77 7.68 17.30
C HIS A 98 -15.57 8.19 18.75
N LEU A 99 -15.76 7.26 19.68
CA LEU A 99 -15.06 7.11 20.96
C LEU A 99 -14.81 8.39 21.77
N LYS A 100 -15.88 9.05 22.22
CA LYS A 100 -15.78 10.17 23.17
C LYS A 100 -15.55 9.75 24.63
N GLU A 101 -15.83 8.50 24.98
CA GLU A 101 -15.77 8.01 26.38
C GLU A 101 -14.49 7.22 26.70
N ASN A 102 -13.78 6.74 25.67
CA ASN A 102 -12.45 6.14 25.81
C ASN A 102 -11.62 6.51 24.57
N ALA A 103 -10.92 7.64 24.61
CA ALA A 103 -9.98 8.06 23.57
C ALA A 103 -8.73 7.16 23.58
N ARG A 104 -8.89 5.90 23.14
CA ARG A 104 -7.79 4.97 22.96
C ARG A 104 -6.88 5.53 21.88
N LYS A 105 -5.67 5.92 22.26
CA LYS A 105 -4.67 6.37 21.30
C LYS A 105 -4.37 5.24 20.32
N HIS A 106 -4.28 5.58 19.04
CA HIS A 106 -4.12 4.59 17.98
C HIS A 106 -2.65 4.22 17.78
N ARG A 107 -2.36 2.92 17.72
CA ARG A 107 -1.08 2.38 17.24
C ARG A 107 -1.32 1.80 15.85
N VAL A 108 -0.62 2.30 14.85
CA VAL A 108 -0.95 2.06 13.44
C VAL A 108 0.30 1.74 12.65
N VAL A 109 0.24 0.70 11.81
CA VAL A 109 1.29 0.36 10.85
C VAL A 109 0.75 0.42 9.43
N TYR A 110 1.39 1.22 8.59
CA TYR A 110 1.12 1.27 7.15
C TYR A 110 2.13 0.42 6.39
N GLN A 111 1.65 -0.39 5.45
CA GLN A 111 2.49 -1.04 4.44
C GLN A 111 2.52 -0.21 3.16
N LEU A 112 3.71 -0.11 2.56
CA LEU A 112 3.90 0.35 1.19
C LEU A 112 4.95 -0.50 0.47
N ASP A 113 4.49 -1.36 -0.44
CA ASP A 113 5.31 -2.24 -1.29
C ASP A 113 5.16 -1.97 -2.80
N ASP A 114 4.04 -1.38 -3.20
CA ASP A 114 3.71 -1.04 -4.59
C ASP A 114 4.63 0.06 -5.18
N ALA A 115 5.10 -0.15 -6.41
CA ALA A 115 5.98 0.79 -7.09
C ALA A 115 5.28 2.10 -7.51
N GLY A 116 6.00 3.22 -7.46
CA GLY A 116 5.61 4.46 -8.16
C GLY A 116 5.40 5.66 -7.25
N LEU A 117 5.68 6.84 -7.81
CA LEU A 117 5.61 8.12 -7.09
C LEU A 117 4.18 8.46 -6.63
N ASP A 118 3.18 8.21 -7.48
CA ASP A 118 1.79 8.52 -7.18
C ASP A 118 1.25 7.69 -6.01
N LYS A 119 1.62 6.40 -5.95
CA LYS A 119 1.25 5.51 -4.85
C LYS A 119 1.95 5.91 -3.55
N ALA A 120 3.23 6.30 -3.61
CA ALA A 120 3.94 6.84 -2.44
C ALA A 120 3.29 8.13 -1.91
N LYS A 121 2.96 9.08 -2.80
CA LYS A 121 2.23 10.32 -2.46
C LYS A 121 0.84 10.02 -1.90
N PHE A 122 0.12 9.06 -2.48
CA PHE A 122 -1.20 8.62 -2.02
C PHE A 122 -1.16 8.04 -0.60
N VAL A 123 -0.21 7.16 -0.29
CA VAL A 123 -0.07 6.60 1.07
C VAL A 123 0.27 7.68 2.10
N LEU A 124 1.19 8.61 1.82
CA LEU A 124 1.46 9.73 2.73
C LEU A 124 0.25 10.66 2.88
N GLY A 125 -0.53 10.87 1.83
CA GLY A 125 -1.80 11.60 1.88
C GLY A 125 -2.82 10.90 2.79
N ASN A 126 -2.95 9.58 2.67
CA ASN A 126 -3.83 8.79 3.54
C ASN A 126 -3.40 8.81 5.01
N ILE A 127 -2.09 8.81 5.29
CA ILE A 127 -1.57 8.99 6.66
C ILE A 127 -1.98 10.36 7.22
N ARG A 128 -1.80 11.45 6.45
CA ARG A 128 -2.25 12.80 6.86
C ARG A 128 -3.76 12.84 7.13
N ASN A 129 -4.55 12.26 6.24
CA ASN A 129 -6.02 12.23 6.36
C ASN A 129 -6.48 11.38 7.55
N HIS A 130 -5.82 10.25 7.82
CA HIS A 130 -6.10 9.40 8.98
C HIS A 130 -5.82 10.15 10.28
N VAL A 131 -4.64 10.76 10.43
CA VAL A 131 -4.31 11.56 11.63
C VAL A 131 -5.30 12.70 11.85
N ALA A 132 -5.70 13.41 10.79
CA ALA A 132 -6.73 14.45 10.89
C ALA A 132 -8.10 13.86 11.28
N GLY A 133 -8.50 12.73 10.70
CA GLY A 133 -9.77 12.05 10.96
C GLY A 133 -9.92 11.52 12.38
N VAL A 134 -8.83 11.10 13.04
CA VAL A 134 -8.84 10.75 14.47
C VAL A 134 -8.74 11.97 15.40
N GLY A 135 -8.74 13.18 14.85
CA GLY A 135 -8.71 14.44 15.62
C GLY A 135 -7.32 15.01 15.91
N GLY A 136 -6.25 14.43 15.34
CA GLY A 136 -4.87 14.93 15.46
C GLY A 136 -3.90 13.94 16.14
N TRP A 137 -2.61 14.30 16.10
CA TRP A 137 -1.51 13.46 16.60
C TRP A 137 -1.60 13.10 18.09
N GLN A 138 -2.29 13.88 18.92
CA GLN A 138 -2.51 13.56 20.34
C GLN A 138 -3.32 12.28 20.56
N ASN A 139 -4.11 11.86 19.56
CA ASN A 139 -4.89 10.62 19.54
C ASN A 139 -4.16 9.47 18.84
N VAL A 140 -2.89 9.66 18.45
CA VAL A 140 -2.01 8.65 17.88
C VAL A 140 -0.88 8.38 18.87
N GLU A 141 -0.72 7.13 19.30
CA GLU A 141 0.37 6.72 20.18
C GLU A 141 1.63 6.39 19.38
N SER A 142 1.46 5.74 18.23
CA SER A 142 2.55 5.39 17.33
C SER A 142 2.01 5.20 15.91
N LEU A 143 2.75 5.70 14.92
CA LEU A 143 2.47 5.49 13.50
C LEU A 143 3.76 5.15 12.77
N GLU A 144 3.86 3.94 12.24
CA GLU A 144 5.02 3.47 11.47
C GLU A 144 4.61 3.17 10.02
N LEU A 145 5.31 3.78 9.06
CA LEU A 145 5.22 3.45 7.65
C LEU A 145 6.35 2.49 7.30
N VAL A 146 6.02 1.22 7.07
CA VAL A 146 6.97 0.17 6.68
C VAL A 146 6.99 0.04 5.16
N VAL A 147 8.14 0.40 4.58
CA VAL A 147 8.38 0.40 3.13
C VAL A 147 9.31 -0.74 2.73
N PHE A 148 8.86 -1.53 1.75
CA PHE A 148 9.64 -2.62 1.16
C PHE A 148 9.36 -2.77 -0.33
N GLY A 149 9.94 -3.78 -0.97
CA GLY A 149 9.72 -4.03 -2.40
C GLY A 149 10.13 -2.83 -3.28
N PRO A 150 9.58 -2.72 -4.51
CA PRO A 150 9.96 -1.66 -5.43
C PRO A 150 9.62 -0.24 -4.94
N ALA A 151 8.68 -0.08 -4.00
CA ALA A 151 8.32 1.23 -3.42
C ALA A 151 9.51 1.96 -2.77
N LEU A 152 10.46 1.23 -2.16
CA LEU A 152 11.59 1.84 -1.44
C LEU A 152 12.45 2.73 -2.35
N LYS A 153 12.47 2.47 -3.66
CA LYS A 153 13.20 3.28 -4.65
C LYS A 153 12.69 4.72 -4.73
N SER A 154 11.39 4.95 -4.50
CA SER A 154 10.80 6.29 -4.48
C SER A 154 11.28 7.14 -3.31
N PHE A 155 11.93 6.54 -2.30
CA PHE A 155 12.43 7.20 -1.10
C PHE A 155 13.97 7.33 -1.06
N VAL A 156 14.66 7.03 -2.15
CA VAL A 156 16.12 7.27 -2.25
C VAL A 156 16.39 8.76 -2.39
N GLN A 157 17.07 9.37 -1.41
CA GLN A 157 17.24 10.83 -1.29
C GLN A 157 17.71 11.52 -2.58
N GLY A 158 18.69 10.94 -3.29
CA GLY A 158 19.27 11.52 -4.50
C GLY A 158 18.33 11.56 -5.72
N SER A 159 17.21 10.84 -5.68
CA SER A 159 16.20 10.78 -6.74
C SER A 159 14.78 10.98 -6.22
N MET A 160 14.63 11.47 -4.98
CA MET A 160 13.32 11.66 -4.34
C MET A 160 12.63 12.90 -4.90
N ASP A 161 11.36 12.78 -5.25
CA ASP A 161 10.52 13.92 -5.62
C ASP A 161 10.43 14.94 -4.48
N PRO A 162 10.62 16.26 -4.72
CA PRO A 162 10.62 17.27 -3.67
C PRO A 162 9.32 17.36 -2.85
N ALA A 163 8.16 17.13 -3.47
CA ALA A 163 6.87 17.18 -2.76
C ALA A 163 6.63 15.92 -1.91
N LEU A 164 7.09 14.75 -2.38
CA LEU A 164 7.15 13.53 -1.58
C LEU A 164 8.08 13.72 -0.37
N LYS A 165 9.29 14.27 -0.60
CA LYS A 165 10.27 14.58 0.45
C LYS A 165 9.68 15.50 1.52
N GLN A 166 9.13 16.65 1.12
CA GLN A 166 8.53 17.61 2.03
C GLN A 166 7.38 17.00 2.85
N THR A 167 6.55 16.16 2.23
CA THR A 167 5.44 15.49 2.92
C THR A 167 5.95 14.47 3.94
N LEU A 168 6.95 13.68 3.57
CA LEU A 168 7.60 12.70 4.45
C LEU A 168 8.26 13.38 5.65
N GLU A 169 9.10 14.39 5.42
CA GLU A 169 9.80 15.14 6.47
C GLU A 169 8.82 15.82 7.44
N THR A 170 7.70 16.34 6.92
CA THR A 170 6.62 16.90 7.75
C THR A 170 6.02 15.83 8.68
N LEU A 171 5.67 14.65 8.13
CA LEU A 171 5.10 13.54 8.91
C LEU A 171 6.10 13.00 9.95
N GLN A 172 7.37 12.84 9.59
CA GLN A 172 8.42 12.41 10.51
C GLN A 172 8.69 13.47 11.61
N GLY A 173 8.60 14.76 11.26
CA GLY A 173 8.67 15.86 12.23
C GLY A 173 7.52 15.86 13.25
N GLN A 174 6.38 15.27 12.90
CA GLN A 174 5.20 15.15 13.76
C GLN A 174 5.14 13.84 14.56
N GLY A 175 6.08 12.91 14.36
CA GLY A 175 6.17 11.65 15.11
C GLY A 175 5.97 10.37 14.30
N MET A 176 5.80 10.44 12.98
CA MET A 176 5.78 9.24 12.13
C MET A 176 7.17 8.58 12.07
N THR A 177 7.24 7.27 12.30
CA THR A 177 8.42 6.46 12.01
C THR A 177 8.40 5.99 10.55
N PHE A 178 9.51 6.16 9.84
CA PHE A 178 9.70 5.60 8.50
C PHE A 178 10.60 4.37 8.59
N GLY A 179 10.05 3.18 8.34
CA GLY A 179 10.74 1.89 8.39
C GLY A 179 11.18 1.42 7.00
N ALA A 180 12.49 1.23 6.79
CA ALA A 180 13.05 0.75 5.53
C ALA A 180 13.48 -0.73 5.64
N CYS A 181 12.92 -1.60 4.78
CA CYS A 181 13.24 -3.03 4.78
C CYS A 181 14.68 -3.33 4.37
N GLY A 182 15.48 -3.88 5.30
CA GLY A 182 16.89 -4.21 5.08
C GLY A 182 17.13 -5.25 3.99
N ASN A 183 16.19 -6.19 3.78
CA ASN A 183 16.28 -7.15 2.67
C ASN A 183 16.05 -6.46 1.31
N THR A 184 15.14 -5.49 1.26
CA THR A 184 14.91 -4.66 0.06
C THR A 184 16.10 -3.73 -0.21
N MET A 185 16.70 -3.16 0.84
CA MET A 185 17.94 -2.37 0.72
C MET A 185 19.07 -3.18 0.10
N LYS A 186 19.34 -4.39 0.62
CA LYS A 186 20.33 -5.32 0.05
C LYS A 186 20.04 -5.64 -1.42
N ASN A 187 18.78 -5.97 -1.75
CA ASN A 187 18.38 -6.36 -3.11
C ASN A 187 18.50 -5.23 -4.15
N PHE A 188 18.44 -3.96 -3.74
CA PHE A 188 18.60 -2.80 -4.62
C PHE A 188 19.89 -2.01 -4.39
N SER A 189 20.82 -2.55 -3.59
CA SER A 189 22.07 -1.88 -3.20
C SER A 189 21.87 -0.46 -2.63
N ILE A 190 20.78 -0.25 -1.88
CA ILE A 190 20.46 1.03 -1.23
C ILE A 190 21.18 1.07 0.12
N THR A 191 21.97 2.11 0.37
CA THR A 191 22.68 2.30 1.63
C THR A 191 21.88 3.14 2.63
N THR A 192 22.31 3.17 3.89
CA THR A 192 21.66 3.92 4.97
C THR A 192 21.66 5.43 4.74
N GLU A 193 22.69 5.95 4.07
CA GLU A 193 22.88 7.38 3.79
C GLU A 193 21.94 7.85 2.67
N GLN A 194 21.47 6.91 1.84
CA GLN A 194 20.53 7.15 0.76
C GLN A 194 19.06 7.13 1.22
N LEU A 195 18.77 6.64 2.42
CA LEU A 195 17.42 6.66 3.01
C LEU A 195 17.05 8.06 3.53
N PRO A 196 15.76 8.39 3.69
CA PRO A 196 15.31 9.62 4.35
C PRO A 196 15.97 9.83 5.72
N ALA A 197 16.13 11.08 6.15
CA ALA A 197 16.59 11.38 7.51
C ALA A 197 15.70 10.70 8.55
N LYS A 198 16.26 10.27 9.69
CA LYS A 198 15.55 9.54 10.76
C LYS A 198 14.84 8.24 10.31
N SER A 199 15.29 7.61 9.23
CA SER A 199 14.79 6.29 8.84
C SER A 199 15.20 5.20 9.82
N LEU A 200 14.26 4.33 10.20
CA LEU A 200 14.51 3.10 10.93
C LEU A 200 14.86 1.98 9.93
N VAL A 201 16.07 1.44 10.01
CA VAL A 201 16.45 0.25 9.23
C VAL A 201 15.84 -1.00 9.87
N LEU A 202 15.18 -1.83 9.07
CA LEU A 202 14.52 -3.06 9.50
C LEU A 202 15.34 -4.28 9.01
N PRO A 203 16.39 -4.71 9.72
CA PRO A 203 17.36 -5.69 9.21
C PRO A 203 16.77 -7.07 8.91
N GLN A 204 15.74 -7.49 9.66
CA GLN A 204 15.00 -8.74 9.44
C GLN A 204 13.97 -8.65 8.29
N GLY A 205 13.65 -7.43 7.85
CA GLY A 205 12.74 -7.15 6.75
C GLY A 205 11.39 -6.54 7.18
N GLY A 206 10.73 -5.86 6.24
CA GLY A 206 9.47 -5.13 6.51
C GLY A 206 8.30 -6.03 6.90
N VAL A 207 8.18 -7.22 6.31
CA VAL A 207 7.09 -8.17 6.63
C VAL A 207 7.20 -8.67 8.08
N VAL A 208 8.42 -8.96 8.56
CA VAL A 208 8.68 -9.34 9.97
C VAL A 208 8.27 -8.20 10.89
N ARG A 209 8.67 -6.96 10.56
CA ARG A 209 8.29 -5.78 11.34
C ARG A 209 6.76 -5.58 11.43
N ILE A 210 6.04 -5.79 10.34
CA ILE A 210 4.57 -5.68 10.30
C ILE A 210 3.91 -6.77 11.17
N MET A 211 4.49 -7.97 11.21
CA MET A 211 4.04 -9.05 12.10
C MET A 211 4.25 -8.66 13.57
N GLU A 212 5.48 -8.28 13.96
CA GLU A 212 5.81 -7.81 15.32
C GLU A 212 4.88 -6.68 15.80
N LEU A 213 4.62 -5.70 14.93
CA LEU A 213 3.74 -4.57 15.26
C LEU A 213 2.29 -5.03 15.45
N GLN A 214 1.77 -5.95 14.63
CA GLN A 214 0.44 -6.51 14.83
C GLN A 214 0.34 -7.34 16.12
N GLU A 215 1.36 -8.11 16.48
CA GLU A 215 1.44 -8.84 17.77
C GLU A 215 1.45 -7.88 18.96
N LEU A 216 2.10 -6.73 18.83
CA LEU A 216 2.04 -5.63 19.82
C LEU A 216 0.68 -4.92 19.84
N GLY A 217 -0.26 -5.25 18.96
CA GLY A 217 -1.60 -4.68 18.87
C GLY A 217 -1.68 -3.38 18.07
N TYR A 218 -0.88 -3.27 17.00
CA TYR A 218 -1.04 -2.20 16.00
C TYR A 218 -2.12 -2.56 14.97
N ILE A 219 -2.85 -1.55 14.52
CA ILE A 219 -3.80 -1.64 13.41
C ILE A 219 -2.98 -1.62 12.11
N TYR A 220 -3.08 -2.69 11.31
CA TYR A 220 -2.42 -2.81 10.01
C TYR A 220 -3.28 -2.22 8.89
N LEU A 221 -2.67 -1.39 8.03
CA LEU A 221 -3.31 -0.73 6.89
C LEU A 221 -2.44 -0.85 5.63
N ARG A 222 -3.06 -1.23 4.50
CA ARG A 222 -2.45 -1.21 3.16
C ARG A 222 -3.39 -0.49 2.18
N PRO A 223 -3.20 0.82 1.95
CA PRO A 223 -3.93 1.58 0.92
C PRO A 223 -3.47 1.22 -0.50
#